data_AF-I7JXK5-F1
#
_entry.id   AF-I7JXK5-F1
#
_cell.length_a   1.000
_cell.length_b   1.000
_cell.length_c   1.000
_cell.angle_alpha   90.00
_cell.angle_beta   90.00
_cell.angle_gamma   90.00
#
_symmetry.space_group_name_H-M   'P 1'
#
loop_
_entity.id
_entity.type
_entity.pdbx_description
1 polymer ?
#
loop_
_entity_poly.entity_id
_entity_poly.type
_entity_poly.pdbx_seq_one_letter_code
_entity_poly.pdbx_strand_id
1 'polypeptide(L)'
;MGKLKSGGKLYLKKLSESLDITPRRLLTVYSYILFLTPLAYWAFIEFQSVYAKVTPLAIIKQNPTITLALIVSIVDFVLGYYLLLHKEDFLDRDSFKLLMVTQFIAQAMLVNIICALIAVVGLLNMGSLEYTDDRAVLQRNKFTIFSSLAGLAFSFVLLVIIKLR
;
A
#
# COMPACT_ATOMS: atom_id res chain seq x y z
N MET A 1 25.97 -7.30 23.09
CA MET A 1 24.94 -6.71 22.19
C MET A 1 24.06 -7.83 21.65
N GLY A 2 22.74 -7.83 21.89
CA GLY A 2 21.87 -8.88 21.29
C GLY A 2 20.42 -8.99 21.78
N LYS A 3 20.03 -8.38 22.91
CA LYS A 3 18.68 -8.59 23.49
C LYS A 3 17.56 -7.64 23.02
N LEU A 4 17.84 -6.65 22.17
CA LEU A 4 16.84 -5.65 21.74
C LEU A 4 16.09 -5.99 20.43
N LYS A 5 16.51 -7.01 19.67
CA LYS A 5 15.86 -7.39 18.39
C LYS A 5 14.71 -8.42 18.52
N SER A 6 14.47 -8.94 19.71
CA SER A 6 13.54 -10.07 19.96
C SER A 6 12.11 -9.63 20.31
N GLY A 7 11.95 -8.53 21.06
CA GLY A 7 10.65 -8.10 21.58
C GLY A 7 9.64 -7.76 20.47
N GLY A 8 10.02 -6.91 19.50
CA GLY A 8 9.10 -6.49 18.43
C GLY A 8 8.59 -7.64 17.56
N LYS A 9 9.46 -8.61 17.23
CA LYS A 9 9.06 -9.81 16.48
C LYS A 9 8.09 -10.68 17.29
N LEU A 10 8.29 -10.79 18.61
CA LEU A 10 7.43 -11.56 19.50
C LEU A 10 6.05 -10.90 19.67
N TYR A 11 5.99 -9.57 19.78
CA TYR A 11 4.72 -8.82 19.85
C TYR A 11 3.95 -8.91 18.54
N LEU A 12 4.60 -8.70 17.40
CA LEU A 12 3.95 -8.83 16.09
C LEU A 12 3.47 -10.25 15.82
N LYS A 13 4.24 -11.26 16.25
CA LYS A 13 3.85 -12.67 16.14
C LYS A 13 2.65 -12.99 17.04
N LYS A 14 2.64 -12.54 18.30
CA LYS A 14 1.51 -12.71 19.21
C LYS A 14 0.25 -11.98 18.74
N LEU A 15 0.39 -10.77 18.18
CA LEU A 15 -0.73 -10.02 17.62
C LEU A 15 -1.32 -10.76 16.40
N SER A 16 -0.45 -11.36 15.59
CA SER A 16 -0.84 -12.18 14.44
C SER A 16 -1.56 -13.47 14.84
N GLU A 17 -1.05 -14.17 15.85
CA GLU A 17 -1.65 -15.39 16.40
C GLU A 17 -2.99 -15.10 17.10
N SER A 18 -3.15 -13.94 17.75
CA SER A 18 -4.41 -13.55 18.40
C SER A 18 -5.54 -13.17 17.43
N LEU A 19 -5.22 -12.86 16.18
CA LEU A 19 -6.17 -12.34 15.19
C LEU A 19 -6.55 -13.34 14.09
N ASP A 20 -6.04 -14.58 14.16
CA ASP A 20 -6.22 -15.63 13.13
C ASP A 20 -6.03 -15.07 11.70
N ILE A 21 -4.94 -14.31 11.52
CA ILE A 21 -4.70 -13.54 10.29
C ILE A 21 -4.20 -14.48 9.20
N THR A 22 -5.14 -15.08 8.47
CA THR A 22 -4.82 -15.79 7.22
C THR A 22 -4.32 -14.79 6.17
N PRO A 23 -3.34 -15.14 5.31
CA PRO A 23 -2.87 -14.27 4.21
C PRO A 23 -4.00 -13.74 3.33
N ARG A 24 -5.03 -14.56 3.11
CA ARG A 24 -6.27 -14.20 2.41
C ARG A 24 -7.02 -13.03 3.06
N ARG A 25 -7.21 -13.09 4.39
CA ARG A 25 -7.88 -12.04 5.15
C ARG A 25 -7.03 -10.77 5.17
N LEU A 26 -5.72 -10.91 5.33
CA LEU A 26 -4.79 -9.78 5.29
C LEU A 26 -4.82 -9.08 3.94
N LEU A 27 -4.74 -9.83 2.84
CA LEU A 27 -4.82 -9.26 1.49
C LEU A 27 -6.15 -8.55 1.27
N THR A 28 -7.25 -9.13 1.74
CA THR A 28 -8.58 -8.52 1.64
C THR A 28 -8.64 -7.18 2.39
N VAL A 29 -8.23 -7.16 3.67
CA VAL A 29 -8.19 -5.94 4.49
C VAL A 29 -7.27 -4.89 3.86
N TYR A 30 -6.08 -5.31 3.42
CA TYR A 30 -5.12 -4.44 2.78
C TYR A 30 -5.66 -3.80 1.50
N SER A 31 -6.34 -4.58 0.66
CA SER A 31 -6.98 -4.10 -0.58
C SER A 31 -8.08 -3.09 -0.28
N TYR A 32 -8.90 -3.33 0.76
CA TYR A 32 -9.90 -2.37 1.21
C TYR A 32 -9.27 -1.07 1.73
N ILE A 33 -8.18 -1.14 2.48
CA ILE A 33 -7.49 0.07 2.97
C ILE A 33 -6.95 0.88 1.79
N LEU A 34 -6.30 0.22 0.82
CA LEU A 34 -5.80 0.87 -0.39
C LEU A 34 -6.93 1.48 -1.24
N PHE A 35 -8.11 0.86 -1.26
CA PHE A 35 -9.26 1.35 -2.01
C PHE A 35 -10.02 2.48 -1.31
N LEU A 36 -10.25 2.37 0.00
CA LEU A 36 -11.09 3.30 0.77
C LEU A 36 -10.34 4.54 1.24
N THR A 37 -9.04 4.43 1.54
CA THR A 37 -8.25 5.58 2.01
C THR A 37 -8.21 6.72 0.98
N PRO A 38 -8.02 6.46 -0.33
CA PRO A 38 -8.10 7.48 -1.35
C PRO A 38 -9.47 8.16 -1.46
N LEU A 39 -10.56 7.40 -1.32
CA LEU A 39 -11.91 7.95 -1.33
C LEU A 39 -12.14 8.87 -0.13
N ALA A 40 -11.69 8.45 1.06
CA ALA A 40 -11.73 9.30 2.26
C ALA A 40 -10.87 10.55 2.10
N TYR A 41 -9.69 10.43 1.49
CA TYR A 41 -8.80 11.56 1.21
C TYR A 41 -9.42 12.56 0.22
N TRP A 42 -10.07 12.08 -0.84
CA TRP A 42 -10.83 12.92 -1.76
C TRP A 42 -11.98 13.65 -1.05
N ALA A 43 -12.77 12.94 -0.25
CA ALA A 43 -13.84 13.53 0.55
C ALA A 43 -13.33 14.61 1.51
N PHE A 44 -12.12 14.42 2.07
CA PHE A 44 -11.47 15.43 2.90
C PHE A 44 -11.08 16.69 2.11
N ILE A 45 -10.57 16.56 0.89
CA ILE A 45 -10.26 17.71 0.01
C ILE A 45 -11.55 18.47 -0.33
N GLU A 46 -12.63 17.77 -0.67
CA GLU A 46 -13.95 18.39 -0.93
C GLU A 46 -14.48 19.11 0.31
N PHE A 47 -14.37 18.50 1.50
CA PHE A 47 -14.76 19.15 2.75
C PHE A 47 -13.97 20.44 3.00
N GLN A 48 -12.65 20.40 2.80
CA GLN A 48 -11.79 21.59 2.93
C GLN A 48 -12.14 22.66 1.90
N SER A 49 -12.50 22.26 0.68
CA SER A 49 -12.95 23.16 -0.39
C SER A 49 -14.22 23.92 0.02
N VAL A 50 -15.22 23.21 0.55
CA VAL A 50 -16.46 23.82 1.05
C VAL A 50 -16.17 24.76 2.23
N TYR A 51 -15.35 24.33 3.19
CA TYR A 51 -15.00 25.11 4.36
C TYR A 51 -14.26 26.42 4.00
N ALA A 52 -13.27 26.33 3.12
CA ALA A 52 -12.46 27.47 2.69
C ALA A 52 -13.14 28.30 1.58
N LYS A 53 -14.32 27.89 1.09
CA LYS A 53 -15.07 28.54 -0.01
C LYS A 53 -14.24 28.72 -1.29
N VAL A 54 -13.34 27.79 -1.54
CA VAL A 54 -12.51 27.73 -2.76
C VAL A 54 -12.75 26.42 -3.46
N THR A 55 -12.41 26.30 -4.74
CA THR A 55 -12.56 25.02 -5.46
C THR A 55 -11.52 23.99 -4.98
N PRO A 56 -11.81 22.68 -5.10
CA PRO A 56 -10.83 21.63 -4.77
C PRO A 56 -9.53 21.80 -5.57
N LEU A 57 -9.66 22.21 -6.83
CA LEU A 57 -8.52 22.49 -7.71
C LEU A 57 -7.62 23.62 -7.17
N ALA A 58 -8.21 24.65 -6.55
CA ALA A 58 -7.43 25.73 -5.95
C ALA A 58 -6.60 25.22 -4.76
N ILE A 59 -7.18 24.36 -3.91
CA ILE A 59 -6.47 23.73 -2.79
C ILE A 59 -5.30 22.88 -3.27
N ILE A 60 -5.55 22.06 -4.30
CA ILE A 60 -4.53 21.19 -4.91
C ILE A 60 -3.37 22.04 -5.46
N LYS A 61 -3.68 23.05 -6.29
CA LYS A 61 -2.66 23.92 -6.91
C LYS A 61 -1.82 24.70 -5.92
N GLN A 62 -2.40 25.12 -4.80
CA GLN A 62 -1.69 25.89 -3.77
C GLN A 62 -0.80 25.01 -2.89
N ASN A 63 -1.07 23.71 -2.81
CA ASN A 63 -0.39 22.80 -1.89
C ASN A 63 0.25 21.64 -2.66
N PRO A 64 1.56 21.71 -2.99
CA PRO A 64 2.25 20.64 -3.70
C PRO A 64 2.19 19.31 -2.94
N THR A 65 2.22 19.34 -1.61
CA THR A 65 2.06 18.16 -0.76
C THR A 65 0.70 17.48 -0.97
N ILE A 66 -0.39 18.26 -1.06
CA ILE A 66 -1.74 17.72 -1.30
C ILE A 66 -1.83 17.11 -2.70
N THR A 67 -1.25 17.77 -3.70
CA THR A 67 -1.18 17.26 -5.08
C THR A 67 -0.48 15.91 -5.14
N LEU A 68 0.65 15.75 -4.45
CA LEU A 68 1.41 14.51 -4.48
C LEU A 68 0.72 13.38 -3.70
N ALA A 69 0.15 13.69 -2.54
CA ALA A 69 -0.68 12.76 -1.80
C ALA A 69 -1.91 12.31 -2.62
N LEU A 70 -2.47 13.20 -3.45
CA LEU A 70 -3.55 12.86 -4.37
C LEU A 70 -3.08 11.87 -5.46
N ILE A 71 -1.92 12.10 -6.08
CA ILE A 71 -1.36 11.16 -7.08
C ILE A 71 -1.12 9.79 -6.46
N VAL A 72 -0.48 9.75 -5.28
CA VAL A 72 -0.26 8.51 -4.51
C VAL A 72 -1.58 7.81 -4.24
N SER A 73 -2.59 8.55 -3.78
CA SER A 73 -3.90 8.00 -3.47
C SER A 73 -4.59 7.40 -4.71
N ILE A 74 -4.38 7.97 -5.90
CA ILE A 74 -4.92 7.40 -7.16
C ILE A 74 -4.22 6.07 -7.48
N VAL A 75 -2.90 5.99 -7.32
CA VAL A 75 -2.15 4.74 -7.55
C VAL A 75 -2.60 3.67 -6.56
N ASP A 76 -2.73 4.02 -5.28
CA ASP A 76 -3.23 3.13 -4.23
C ASP A 76 -4.68 2.68 -4.52
N PHE A 77 -5.55 3.58 -5.00
CA PHE A 77 -6.92 3.28 -5.37
C PHE A 77 -7.00 2.23 -6.49
N VAL A 78 -6.25 2.44 -7.58
CA VAL A 78 -6.23 1.53 -8.72
C VAL A 78 -5.68 0.17 -8.31
N LEU A 79 -4.60 0.15 -7.54
CA LEU A 79 -4.03 -1.10 -7.04
C LEU A 79 -4.99 -1.83 -6.10
N GLY A 80 -5.57 -1.12 -5.13
CA GLY A 80 -6.55 -1.67 -4.19
C GLY A 80 -7.76 -2.26 -4.91
N TYR A 81 -8.30 -1.55 -5.90
CA TYR A 81 -9.38 -2.04 -6.76
C TYR A 81 -8.99 -3.29 -7.54
N TYR A 82 -7.82 -3.30 -8.16
CA TYR A 82 -7.33 -4.48 -8.89
C TYR A 82 -7.16 -5.69 -7.97
N LEU A 83 -6.60 -5.50 -6.78
CA LEU A 83 -6.44 -6.56 -5.79
C LEU A 83 -7.80 -7.08 -5.29
N LEU A 84 -8.82 -6.23 -5.15
CA LEU A 84 -10.18 -6.70 -4.78
C LEU A 84 -10.78 -7.63 -5.83
N LEU A 85 -10.56 -7.37 -7.12
CA LEU A 85 -11.06 -8.19 -8.23
C LEU A 85 -10.25 -9.47 -8.44
N HIS A 86 -8.93 -9.37 -8.35
CA HIS A 86 -7.99 -10.44 -8.72
C HIS A 86 -7.29 -11.06 -7.51
N LYS A 87 -7.87 -10.97 -6.31
CA LYS A 87 -7.20 -11.37 -5.06
C LYS A 87 -6.65 -12.80 -5.08
N GLU A 88 -7.39 -13.74 -5.68
CA GLU A 88 -7.02 -15.16 -5.73
C GLU A 88 -5.69 -15.35 -6.44
N ASP A 89 -5.43 -14.52 -7.45
CA ASP A 89 -4.22 -14.55 -8.25
C ASP A 89 -2.98 -14.16 -7.44
N PHE A 90 -3.14 -13.46 -6.30
CA PHE A 90 -2.05 -13.04 -5.42
C PHE A 90 -1.96 -13.89 -4.15
N LEU A 91 -2.70 -14.99 -4.03
CA LEU A 91 -2.61 -15.91 -2.89
C LEU A 91 -1.58 -17.01 -3.07
N ASP A 92 -0.80 -16.98 -4.15
CA ASP A 92 0.43 -17.74 -4.23
C ASP A 92 1.58 -17.04 -3.51
N ARG A 93 2.52 -17.82 -3.01
CA ARG A 93 3.61 -17.33 -2.16
C ARG A 93 4.51 -16.30 -2.86
N ASP A 94 4.75 -16.43 -4.15
CA ASP A 94 5.67 -15.56 -4.87
C ASP A 94 5.03 -14.22 -5.20
N SER A 95 3.81 -14.21 -5.75
CA SER A 95 3.06 -12.97 -6.01
C SER A 95 2.74 -12.24 -4.71
N PHE A 96 2.35 -12.97 -3.66
CA PHE A 96 2.06 -12.38 -2.35
C PHE A 96 3.30 -11.73 -1.75
N LYS A 97 4.44 -12.45 -1.74
CA LYS A 97 5.70 -11.91 -1.24
C LYS A 97 6.15 -10.70 -2.03
N LEU A 98 6.08 -10.78 -3.36
CA LEU A 98 6.48 -9.68 -4.24
C LEU A 98 5.61 -8.44 -3.99
N LEU A 99 4.29 -8.63 -3.88
CA LEU A 99 3.35 -7.55 -3.55
C LEU A 99 3.71 -6.91 -2.21
N MET A 100 3.86 -7.71 -1.15
CA MET A 100 4.10 -7.20 0.20
C MET A 100 5.49 -6.53 0.34
N VAL A 101 6.55 -7.06 -0.28
CA VAL A 101 7.87 -6.41 -0.27
C VAL A 101 7.81 -5.08 -1.01
N THR A 102 7.24 -5.07 -2.21
CA THR A 102 7.13 -3.84 -3.02
C THR A 102 6.33 -2.78 -2.30
N GLN A 103 5.18 -3.15 -1.74
CA GLN A 103 4.34 -2.24 -0.99
C GLN A 103 5.01 -1.75 0.29
N PHE A 104 5.72 -2.61 1.01
CA PHE A 104 6.49 -2.17 2.19
C PHE A 104 7.48 -1.06 1.83
N ILE A 105 8.26 -1.24 0.76
CA ILE A 105 9.26 -0.25 0.32
C ILE A 105 8.56 1.05 -0.09
N ALA A 106 7.56 0.96 -0.97
CA ALA A 106 6.89 2.14 -1.52
C ALA A 106 6.15 2.94 -0.43
N GLN A 107 5.40 2.27 0.44
CA GLN A 107 4.64 2.91 1.50
C GLN A 107 5.56 3.46 2.59
N ALA A 108 6.71 2.84 2.86
CA ALA A 108 7.73 3.39 3.76
C ALA A 108 8.35 4.70 3.21
N MET A 109 8.62 4.77 1.90
CA MET A 109 9.13 5.99 1.25
C MET A 109 8.13 7.15 1.34
N LEU A 110 6.83 6.83 1.26
CA LEU A 110 5.74 7.80 1.34
C LEU A 110 5.26 8.07 2.78
N VAL A 111 5.94 7.49 3.78
CA VAL A 111 5.63 7.62 5.21
C VAL A 111 4.20 7.14 5.57
N ASN A 112 3.63 6.24 4.77
CA ASN A 112 2.38 5.56 5.08
C ASN A 112 2.66 4.33 5.98
N ILE A 113 2.83 4.62 7.28
CA ILE A 113 3.25 3.62 8.28
C ILE A 113 2.23 2.49 8.44
N ILE A 114 0.93 2.77 8.33
CA ILE A 114 -0.13 1.75 8.50
C ILE A 114 -0.01 0.68 7.40
N CYS A 115 0.07 1.10 6.14
CA CYS A 115 0.22 0.17 5.02
C CYS A 115 1.55 -0.60 5.09
N ALA A 116 2.64 0.07 5.50
CA ALA A 116 3.93 -0.58 5.69
C ALA A 116 3.89 -1.66 6.79
N LEU A 117 3.21 -1.40 7.91
CA LEU A 117 3.03 -2.39 8.99
C LEU A 117 2.22 -3.60 8.52
N ILE A 118 1.13 -3.38 7.78
CA ILE A 118 0.33 -4.48 7.24
C ILE A 118 1.15 -5.34 6.29
N ALA A 119 1.99 -4.72 5.44
CA ALA A 119 2.89 -5.45 4.56
C ALA A 119 3.90 -6.32 5.34
N VAL A 120 4.45 -5.81 6.45
CA VAL A 120 5.31 -6.61 7.34
C VAL A 120 4.54 -7.78 7.96
N VAL A 121 3.32 -7.56 8.45
CA VAL A 121 2.48 -8.65 8.97
C VAL A 121 2.19 -9.68 7.89
N GLY A 122 1.94 -9.26 6.65
CA GLY A 122 1.78 -10.15 5.49
C GLY A 122 3.01 -11.05 5.29
N LEU A 123 4.21 -10.46 5.26
CA LEU A 123 5.46 -11.21 5.09
C LEU A 123 5.73 -12.21 6.23
N LEU A 124 5.28 -11.93 7.44
CA LEU A 124 5.41 -12.86 8.57
C LEU A 124 4.45 -14.05 8.48
N ASN A 125 3.29 -13.89 7.82
CA ASN A 125 2.25 -14.91 7.72
C ASN A 125 2.20 -15.66 6.38
N MET A 126 3.03 -15.28 5.40
CA MET A 126 3.04 -15.93 4.08
C MET A 126 3.47 -17.41 4.09
N GLY A 127 3.92 -17.93 5.24
CA GLY A 127 4.43 -19.31 5.36
C GLY A 127 3.38 -20.40 5.08
N SER A 128 2.09 -20.06 5.12
CA SER A 128 0.99 -20.97 4.79
C SER A 128 0.58 -20.97 3.32
N LEU A 129 1.24 -20.17 2.46
CA LEU A 129 0.93 -20.09 1.03
C LEU A 129 1.80 -21.06 0.22
N GLU A 130 1.19 -21.69 -0.77
CA GLU A 130 1.87 -22.55 -1.73
C GLU A 130 2.45 -21.75 -2.90
N TYR A 131 3.43 -22.33 -3.59
CA TYR A 131 3.97 -21.75 -4.82
C TYR A 131 3.01 -22.02 -5.98
N THR A 132 2.83 -21.03 -6.87
CA THR A 132 2.11 -21.25 -8.13
C THR A 132 3.05 -21.77 -9.20
N ASP A 133 2.56 -22.68 -10.04
CA ASP A 133 3.25 -23.13 -11.26
C ASP A 133 2.76 -22.36 -12.51
N ASP A 134 1.73 -21.54 -12.36
CA ASP A 134 1.17 -20.74 -13.46
C ASP A 134 2.03 -19.50 -13.73
N ARG A 135 2.88 -19.63 -14.76
CA ARG A 135 3.76 -18.56 -15.21
C ARG A 135 3.00 -17.35 -15.78
N ALA A 136 1.82 -17.54 -16.38
CA ALA A 136 1.07 -16.44 -16.97
C ALA A 136 0.47 -15.53 -15.88
N VAL A 137 -0.09 -16.14 -14.83
CA VAL A 137 -0.58 -15.42 -13.64
C VAL A 137 0.56 -14.66 -12.97
N LEU A 138 1.71 -15.32 -12.77
CA LEU A 138 2.88 -14.69 -12.16
C LEU A 138 3.41 -13.49 -12.97
N GLN A 139 3.45 -13.58 -14.31
CA GLN A 139 3.89 -12.47 -15.17
C GLN A 139 2.93 -11.29 -15.11
N ARG A 140 1.62 -11.54 -15.16
CA ARG A 140 0.61 -10.48 -15.03
C ARG A 140 0.71 -9.78 -13.67
N ASN A 141 0.86 -10.54 -12.59
CA ASN A 141 0.99 -9.98 -11.24
C ASN A 141 2.26 -9.16 -11.09
N LYS A 142 3.39 -9.64 -11.62
CA LYS A 142 4.64 -8.88 -11.68
C LYS A 142 4.44 -7.56 -12.41
N PHE A 143 3.82 -7.57 -13.58
CA PHE A 143 3.54 -6.35 -14.34
C PHE A 143 2.71 -5.36 -13.54
N THR A 144 1.60 -5.80 -12.93
CA THR A 144 0.77 -4.95 -12.06
C THR A 144 1.59 -4.35 -10.92
N ILE A 145 2.38 -5.17 -10.21
CA ILE A 145 3.16 -4.69 -9.07
C ILE A 145 4.26 -3.71 -9.51
N PHE A 146 5.00 -4.01 -10.58
CA PHE A 146 6.03 -3.10 -11.09
C PHE A 146 5.44 -1.78 -11.61
N SER A 147 4.28 -1.82 -12.26
CA SER A 147 3.59 -0.60 -12.69
C SER A 147 3.18 0.29 -11.50
N SER A 148 2.68 -0.33 -10.41
CA SER A 148 2.33 0.39 -9.19
C SER A 148 3.57 1.00 -8.51
N LEU A 149 4.67 0.24 -8.43
CA LEU A 149 5.93 0.73 -7.87
C LEU A 149 6.50 1.90 -8.67
N ALA A 150 6.46 1.82 -10.01
CA ALA A 150 6.93 2.89 -10.87
C ALA A 150 6.12 4.18 -10.66
N GLY A 151 4.79 4.07 -10.53
CA GLY A 151 3.92 5.21 -10.21
C GLY A 151 4.24 5.85 -8.85
N LEU A 152 4.43 5.04 -7.81
CA LEU A 152 4.79 5.53 -6.47
C LEU A 152 6.20 6.14 -6.44
N ALA A 153 7.17 5.51 -7.09
CA ALA A 153 8.54 6.00 -7.20
C ALA A 153 8.61 7.33 -7.97
N PHE A 154 7.88 7.45 -9.08
CA PHE A 154 7.76 8.70 -9.83
C PHE A 154 7.18 9.82 -8.95
N SER A 155 6.12 9.51 -8.20
CA SER A 155 5.50 10.45 -7.26
C SER A 155 6.47 10.91 -6.17
N PHE A 156 7.29 10.00 -5.64
CA PHE A 156 8.33 10.32 -4.66
C PHE A 156 9.43 11.22 -5.26
N VAL A 157 9.89 10.95 -6.49
CA VAL A 157 10.89 11.79 -7.17
C VAL A 157 10.35 13.21 -7.37
N LEU A 158 9.09 13.36 -7.81
CA LEU A 158 8.46 14.68 -7.92
C LEU A 158 8.44 15.42 -6.58
N LEU A 159 8.18 14.72 -5.47
CA LEU A 159 8.19 15.27 -4.11
C LEU A 159 9.58 15.81 -3.74
N VAL A 160 10.63 15.03 -4.00
CA VAL A 160 12.02 15.45 -3.75
C VAL A 160 12.36 16.70 -4.57
N ILE A 161 12.01 16.73 -5.86
CA ILE A 161 12.28 17.88 -6.73
C ILE A 161 11.55 19.13 -6.24
N ILE A 162 10.29 19.02 -5.86
CA ILE A 162 9.50 20.18 -5.40
C ILE A 162 10.00 20.70 -4.06
N LYS A 163 10.40 19.82 -3.12
CA LYS A 163 10.94 20.25 -1.81
C LYS A 163 12.36 20.81 -1.87
N LEU A 164 13.15 20.44 -2.88
CA LEU A 164 14.52 20.92 -3.06
C LEU A 164 14.61 22.25 -3.84
N ARG A 165 13.48 22.77 -4.35
CA ARG A 165 13.38 24.05 -5.05
C ARG A 165 12.84 25.13 -4.12
#